data_AF-A0A1G0G774-F1
#
_entry.id   AF-A0A1G0G774-F1
#
_cell.length_a   1.000
_cell.length_b   1.000
_cell.length_c   1.000
_cell.angle_alpha   90.00
_cell.angle_beta   90.00
_cell.angle_gamma   90.00
#
_symmetry.space_group_name_H-M   'P 1'
#
loop_
_entity.id
_entity.type
_entity.pdbx_description
1 polymer ?
#
loop_
_entity_poly.entity_id
_entity_poly.type
_entity_poly.pdbx_seq_one_letter_code
_entity_poly.pdbx_strand_id
1 'polypeptide(L)'
;MAEGKNGSTIMGMIWMLIISLLLFWLPAIGPLIAGIVGGKVAGGVSAGMLAALLPALVLAISLFVAGTLLTGVPLIGAVAAGGTLLLVIVNIVPLLIGALIGGLLA
;
A
#
# COMPACT_ATOMS: atom_id res chain seq x y z
N MET A 1 -18.92 -6.51 -19.49
CA MET A 1 -18.23 -5.21 -19.56
C MET A 1 -19.13 -4.21 -18.87
N ALA A 2 -18.78 -3.78 -17.67
CA ALA A 2 -19.57 -2.83 -16.88
C ALA A 2 -18.77 -1.52 -16.82
N GLU A 3 -19.29 -0.50 -17.49
CA GLU A 3 -18.73 0.84 -17.57
C GLU A 3 -19.44 1.75 -16.55
N GLY A 4 -18.70 2.59 -15.83
CA GLY A 4 -19.28 3.80 -15.22
C GLY A 4 -19.28 3.96 -13.70
N LYS A 5 -18.17 3.68 -13.01
CA LYS A 5 -17.83 4.40 -11.76
C LYS A 5 -16.30 4.43 -11.65
N ASN A 6 -15.72 5.56 -12.04
CA ASN A 6 -14.27 5.74 -12.27
C ASN A 6 -13.44 5.65 -10.99
N GLY A 7 -13.39 4.47 -10.36
CA GLY A 7 -12.40 4.19 -9.33
C GLY A 7 -11.01 4.15 -9.96
N SER A 8 -10.06 4.84 -9.34
CA SER A 8 -8.67 4.87 -9.79
C SER A 8 -7.80 4.11 -8.82
N THR A 9 -7.21 3.00 -9.26
CA THR A 9 -6.27 2.20 -8.47
C THR A 9 -5.11 3.05 -7.96
N ILE A 10 -4.65 4.00 -8.78
CA ILE A 10 -3.59 4.95 -8.41
C ILE A 10 -4.07 5.90 -7.32
N MET A 11 -5.28 6.45 -7.43
CA MET A 11 -5.82 7.31 -6.40
C MET A 11 -6.08 6.54 -5.09
N GLY A 12 -6.52 5.29 -5.18
CA GLY A 12 -6.66 4.38 -4.04
C GLY A 12 -5.32 4.17 -3.32
N MET A 13 -4.26 3.87 -4.07
CA MET A 13 -2.89 3.74 -3.54
C MET A 13 -2.43 5.01 -2.82
N ILE A 14 -2.62 6.18 -3.43
CA ILE A 14 -2.23 7.46 -2.86
C ILE A 14 -2.96 7.70 -1.53
N TRP A 15 -4.27 7.45 -1.47
CA TRP A 15 -5.04 7.58 -0.22
C TRP A 15 -4.60 6.58 0.84
N MET A 16 -4.31 5.33 0.46
CA MET A 16 -3.79 4.34 1.42
C MET A 16 -2.46 4.79 2.01
N LEU A 17 -1.55 5.35 1.19
CA LEU A 17 -0.26 5.86 1.64
C LEU A 17 -0.46 7.05 2.59
N ILE A 18 -1.21 8.07 2.16
CA ILE A 18 -1.45 9.28 2.96
C ILE A 18 -2.07 8.92 4.32
N ILE A 19 -3.11 8.09 4.34
CA ILE A 19 -3.80 7.73 5.59
C ILE A 19 -2.90 6.86 6.48
N SER A 20 -2.17 5.91 5.91
CA SER A 20 -1.23 5.09 6.68
C SER A 20 -0.10 5.95 7.27
N LEU A 21 0.35 6.98 6.55
CA LEU A 21 1.34 7.94 7.03
C LEU A 21 0.77 8.86 8.11
N LEU A 22 -0.51 9.22 8.03
CA LEU A 22 -1.20 10.05 9.02
C LEU A 22 -1.52 9.26 10.31
N LEU A 23 -1.85 7.98 10.16
CA LEU A 23 -2.26 7.07 11.22
C LEU A 23 -1.17 6.05 11.58
N PHE A 24 0.09 6.32 11.25
CA PHE A 24 1.21 5.40 11.53
C PHE A 24 1.37 5.10 13.03
N TRP A 25 0.86 6.00 13.88
CA TRP A 25 0.85 5.88 15.33
C TRP A 25 -0.16 4.85 15.87
N LEU A 26 -1.11 4.41 15.05
CA LEU A 26 -2.13 3.40 15.39
C LEU A 26 -1.85 2.09 14.64
N PRO A 27 -1.11 1.14 15.25
CA PRO A 27 -0.88 -0.16 14.63
C PRO A 27 -2.22 -0.89 14.39
N ALA A 28 -2.30 -1.59 13.27
CA ALA A 28 -3.50 -2.27 12.75
C ALA A 28 -4.71 -1.37 12.39
N ILE A 29 -5.11 -0.42 13.24
CA ILE A 29 -6.26 0.45 12.99
C ILE A 29 -5.98 1.45 11.87
N GLY A 30 -4.79 2.08 11.87
CA GLY A 30 -4.38 3.00 10.81
C GLY A 30 -4.41 2.34 9.42
N PRO A 31 -3.73 1.20 9.23
CA PRO A 31 -3.78 0.43 7.99
C PRO A 31 -5.19 -0.03 7.61
N LEU A 32 -6.02 -0.44 8.58
CA LEU A 32 -7.41 -0.84 8.31
C LEU A 32 -8.22 0.31 7.70
N ILE A 33 -8.17 1.50 8.30
CA ILE A 33 -8.87 2.69 7.80
C ILE A 33 -8.32 3.10 6.44
N ALA A 34 -6.99 3.10 6.28
CA ALA A 34 -6.34 3.36 5.00
C ALA A 34 -6.87 2.42 3.91
N GLY A 35 -6.96 1.12 4.22
CA GLY A 35 -7.51 0.10 3.34
C GLY A 35 -8.96 0.38 2.97
N ILE A 36 -9.82 0.71 3.94
CA ILE A 36 -11.26 0.99 3.69
C ILE A 36 -11.42 2.16 2.71
N VAL A 37 -10.72 3.26 2.97
CA VAL A 37 -10.83 4.45 2.11
C VAL A 37 -10.23 4.19 0.74
N GLY A 38 -9.02 3.61 0.70
CA GLY A 38 -8.35 3.32 -0.56
C GLY A 38 -9.08 2.30 -1.43
N GLY A 39 -9.69 1.27 -0.81
CA GLY A 39 -10.47 0.26 -1.50
C GLY A 39 -11.75 0.84 -2.13
N LYS A 40 -12.43 1.74 -1.39
CA LYS A 40 -13.59 2.47 -1.92
C LYS A 40 -13.20 3.36 -3.09
N VAL A 41 -12.08 4.09 -2.98
CA VAL A 41 -11.57 4.98 -4.03
C VAL A 41 -11.08 4.19 -5.25
N ALA A 42 -10.58 2.97 -5.06
CA ALA A 42 -10.15 2.10 -6.15
C ALA A 42 -11.32 1.56 -7.00
N GLY A 43 -12.57 1.65 -6.52
CA GLY A 43 -13.76 1.30 -7.32
C GLY A 43 -14.10 -0.18 -7.41
N GLY A 44 -13.54 -1.02 -6.53
CA GLY A 44 -13.86 -2.44 -6.50
C GLY A 44 -12.87 -3.26 -5.67
N VAL A 45 -13.24 -4.51 -5.37
CA VAL A 45 -12.46 -5.42 -4.51
C VAL A 45 -11.09 -5.76 -5.12
N SER A 46 -11.06 -6.20 -6.39
CA SER A 46 -9.81 -6.55 -7.07
C SER A 46 -8.89 -5.33 -7.25
N ALA A 47 -9.46 -4.19 -7.62
CA ALA A 47 -8.73 -2.92 -7.73
C ALA A 47 -8.20 -2.45 -6.37
N GLY A 48 -8.99 -2.56 -5.30
CA GLY A 48 -8.60 -2.20 -3.93
C GLY A 48 -7.48 -3.09 -3.38
N MET A 49 -7.54 -4.40 -3.63
CA MET A 49 -6.45 -5.31 -3.24
C MET A 49 -5.14 -5.00 -3.99
N LEU A 50 -5.21 -4.72 -5.29
CA LEU A 50 -4.04 -4.28 -6.06
C LEU A 50 -3.50 -2.93 -5.56
N ALA A 51 -4.39 -1.98 -5.25
CA ALA A 51 -4.05 -0.68 -4.69
C ALA A 51 -3.37 -0.79 -3.31
N ALA A 52 -3.68 -1.82 -2.51
CA ALA A 52 -3.05 -2.06 -1.21
C ALA A 52 -1.62 -2.59 -1.30
N LEU A 53 -1.26 -3.27 -2.39
CA LEU A 53 0.08 -3.82 -2.59
C LEU A 53 1.06 -2.82 -3.20
N LEU A 54 0.55 -1.90 -4.01
CA LEU A 54 1.38 -0.93 -4.73
C LEU A 54 2.24 -0.01 -3.83
N PRO A 55 1.76 0.54 -2.69
CA PRO A 55 2.57 1.38 -1.82
C PRO A 55 3.80 0.65 -1.29
N ALA A 56 3.66 -0.64 -0.96
CA ALA A 56 4.75 -1.47 -0.47
C ALA A 56 5.83 -1.67 -1.53
N LEU A 57 5.44 -1.90 -2.79
CA LEU A 57 6.36 -2.02 -3.91
C LEU A 57 7.07 -0.71 -4.21
N VAL A 58 6.35 0.41 -4.22
CA VAL A 58 6.95 1.74 -4.41
C VAL A 58 7.99 2.00 -3.32
N LEU A 59 7.64 1.78 -2.04
CA LEU A 59 8.56 1.97 -0.93
C LEU A 59 9.81 1.07 -1.05
N ALA A 60 9.62 -0.21 -1.38
CA ALA A 60 10.73 -1.15 -1.54
C ALA A 60 11.69 -0.75 -2.65
N ILE A 61 11.17 -0.35 -3.82
CA ILE A 61 11.99 0.12 -4.95
C ILE A 61 12.70 1.42 -4.58
N SER A 62 12.01 2.36 -3.94
CA SER A 62 12.60 3.62 -3.48
C SER A 62 13.75 3.36 -2.49
N LEU A 63 13.59 2.44 -1.54
CA LEU A 63 14.63 2.09 -0.58
C LEU A 63 15.80 1.32 -1.21
N PHE A 64 15.53 0.45 -2.19
CA PHE A 64 16.59 -0.22 -2.95
C PHE A 64 17.47 0.79 -3.68
N VAL A 65 16.83 1.69 -4.44
CA VAL A 65 17.51 2.73 -5.21
C VAL A 65 18.24 3.69 -4.29
N ALA A 66 17.57 4.23 -3.26
CA ALA A 66 18.18 5.15 -2.32
C ALA A 66 19.34 4.51 -1.55
N GLY A 67 19.16 3.29 -1.03
CA GLY A 67 20.20 2.57 -0.30
C GLY A 67 21.41 2.27 -1.18
N THR A 68 21.21 1.88 -2.43
CA THR A 68 22.29 1.64 -3.39
C THR A 68 23.02 2.92 -3.76
N LEU A 69 22.29 4.00 -4.07
CA LEU A 69 22.87 5.28 -4.48
C LEU A 69 23.63 5.97 -3.35
N LEU A 70 23.12 5.90 -2.12
CA LEU A 70 23.73 6.56 -0.96
C LEU A 70 24.97 5.82 -0.43
N THR A 71 25.01 4.49 -0.56
CA THR A 71 26.11 3.68 -0.03
C THR A 71 27.10 3.20 -1.08
N GLY A 72 26.72 3.21 -2.36
CA GLY A 72 27.49 2.61 -3.45
C GLY A 72 27.46 1.07 -3.45
N VAL A 73 26.73 0.45 -2.53
CA VAL A 73 26.71 -1.01 -2.34
C VAL A 73 25.29 -1.56 -2.58
N PRO A 74 25.04 -2.25 -3.70
CA PRO A 74 23.71 -2.79 -4.03
C PRO A 74 23.13 -3.73 -2.96
N LEU A 75 23.99 -4.46 -2.25
CA LEU A 75 23.57 -5.36 -1.19
C LEU A 75 22.87 -4.61 -0.03
N ILE A 76 23.32 -3.40 0.31
CA ILE A 76 22.69 -2.60 1.37
C ILE A 76 21.28 -2.16 0.93
N GLY A 77 21.14 -1.71 -0.32
CA GLY A 77 19.83 -1.42 -0.90
C GLY A 77 18.91 -2.64 -0.89
N ALA A 78 19.42 -3.82 -1.24
CA ALA A 78 18.66 -5.06 -1.23
C ALA A 78 18.19 -5.46 0.18
N VAL A 79 19.07 -5.34 1.18
CA VAL A 79 18.72 -5.62 2.59
C VAL A 79 17.69 -4.63 3.12
N ALA A 80 17.85 -3.33 2.83
CA ALA A 80 16.89 -2.31 3.23
C ALA A 80 15.51 -2.58 2.61
N ALA A 81 15.44 -2.75 1.29
CA ALA A 81 14.21 -3.02 0.56
C ALA A 81 13.54 -4.34 1.02
N GLY A 82 14.32 -5.42 1.10
CA GLY A 82 13.86 -6.74 1.53
C GLY A 82 13.35 -6.73 2.98
N GLY A 83 14.08 -6.07 3.89
CA GLY A 83 13.67 -5.91 5.28
C GLY A 83 12.33 -5.18 5.41
N THR A 84 12.15 -4.07 4.68
CA THR A 84 10.85 -3.39 4.65
C THR A 84 9.74 -4.22 4.03
N LEU A 85 9.98 -4.95 2.93
CA LEU A 85 8.95 -5.80 2.33
C LEU A 85 8.48 -6.89 3.28
N LEU A 86 9.42 -7.56 3.97
CA LEU A 86 9.08 -8.57 4.97
C LEU A 86 8.25 -7.98 6.10
N LEU A 87 8.64 -6.80 6.61
CA LEU A 87 7.87 -6.10 7.64
C LEU A 87 6.46 -5.77 7.17
N VAL A 88 6.32 -5.27 5.94
CA VAL A 88 5.02 -4.94 5.35
C VAL A 88 4.17 -6.19 5.18
N ILE A 89 4.71 -7.29 4.63
CA ILE A 89 3.98 -8.56 4.44
C ILE A 89 3.42 -9.07 5.77
N VAL A 90 4.21 -9.03 6.84
CA VAL A 90 3.77 -9.47 8.17
C VAL A 90 2.62 -8.59 8.70
N ASN A 91 2.61 -7.30 8.35
CA ASN A 91 1.64 -6.33 8.85
C ASN A 91 0.53 -5.96 7.85
N ILE A 92 0.46 -6.62 6.68
CA ILE A 92 -0.45 -6.21 5.60
C ILE A 92 -1.90 -6.63 5.85
N VAL A 93 -2.14 -7.56 6.76
CA VAL A 93 -3.46 -8.17 7.01
C VAL A 93 -4.56 -7.12 7.27
N PRO A 94 -4.39 -6.14 8.18
CA PRO A 94 -5.42 -5.12 8.42
C PRO A 94 -5.68 -4.24 7.19
N LEU A 95 -4.63 -3.90 6.43
CA LEU A 95 -4.74 -3.12 5.19
C LEU A 95 -5.55 -3.88 4.13
N LEU A 96 -5.31 -5.18 3.96
CA LEU A 96 -6.04 -6.03 3.02
C LEU A 96 -7.51 -6.19 3.43
N ILE A 97 -7.78 -6.45 4.71
CA ILE A 97 -9.15 -6.52 5.22
C ILE A 97 -9.88 -5.20 4.96
N GLY A 98 -9.21 -4.07 5.24
CA GLY A 98 -9.76 -2.75 4.95
C GLY A 98 -10.04 -2.57 3.45
N ALA A 99 -9.09 -2.92 2.59
CA ALA A 99 -9.23 -2.81 1.14
C ALA A 99 -10.38 -3.67 0.58
N LEU A 100 -10.58 -4.87 1.13
CA LEU A 100 -11.72 -5.73 0.80
C LEU A 100 -13.05 -5.05 1.17
N ILE A 101 -13.18 -4.56 2.40
CA ILE A 101 -14.39 -3.86 2.87
C ILE A 101 -14.62 -2.61 2.02
N GLY A 102 -13.58 -1.79 1.81
CA GLY A 102 -13.64 -0.59 0.99
C GLY A 102 -14.10 -0.88 -0.44
N GLY A 103 -13.52 -1.91 -1.07
CA GLY A 103 -13.85 -2.32 -2.43
C GLY A 103 -15.24 -2.93 -2.58
N LEU A 104 -15.80 -3.54 -1.53
CA LEU A 104 -17.20 -4.00 -1.49
C LEU A 104 -18.19 -2.84 -1.34
N LEU A 105 -17.77 -1.72 -0.77
CA LEU A 105 -18.57 -0.51 -0.57
C LEU A 105 -18.51 0.47 -1.76
N ALA A 106 -17.79 0.12 -2.83
CA ALA A 106 -17.46 1.00 -3.95
C ALA A 106 -18.58 1.11 -5.00
#